data_AF-A0A2W4JJ74-F1
#
_entry.id   AF-A0A2W4JJ74-F1
#
_cell.length_a   1.000
_cell.length_b   1.000
_cell.length_c   1.000
_cell.angle_alpha   90.00
_cell.angle_beta   90.00
_cell.angle_gamma   90.00
#
_symmetry.space_group_name_H-M   'P 1'
#
loop_
_entity.id
_entity.type
_entity.pdbx_description
1 polymer ?
#
loop_
_entity_poly.entity_id
_entity_poly.type
_entity_poly.pdbx_seq_one_letter_code
_entity_poly.pdbx_strand_id
1 'polypeptide(L)'
;MAPNVPATGLKSGVVQPQPEPHPRPGPPQEQPAYGTPRKDRASIVALFRVHMFPLGHLPVASSKPSRQLPPRRHDPDEFLSRFPPYDHPRSSVFDDAEVLPERAVPSPGLPWEHPALTALFERYDPLAGMDSDEWQRRYLVADREPPEYAWPPAEACPEGCHEPGEAVMLGEGTVIDRFGTPRGRVFHPGGTAYRLRSLPPPGPDTRYRRYRVLRPMPVWRGTVAPWFGQPGGAERLRAVYPADDLVVLGYLREITDELTGDDTGQATGAGAAGQAGDRVEASGAASEAAAADTGAGGGSGQAPAEQTEGTR
;
A
#
# COMPACT_ATOMS: atom_id res chain seq x y z
N MET A 1 -41.05 -23.75 61.02
CA MET A 1 -41.76 -22.51 60.65
C MET A 1 -41.49 -22.28 59.16
N ALA A 2 -42.46 -22.60 58.30
CA ALA A 2 -42.46 -22.31 56.87
C ALA A 2 -43.88 -21.86 56.51
N PRO A 3 -44.02 -20.84 55.64
CA PRO A 3 -44.49 -21.09 54.28
C PRO A 3 -43.77 -20.10 53.31
N ASN A 4 -44.03 -19.93 52.01
CA ASN A 4 -44.96 -20.39 50.98
C ASN A 4 -44.24 -19.99 49.65
N VAL A 5 -44.28 -20.68 48.51
CA VAL A 5 -45.39 -20.87 47.57
C VAL A 5 -44.86 -21.81 46.47
N PRO A 6 -45.65 -22.77 45.96
CA PRO A 6 -45.40 -23.31 44.63
C PRO A 6 -46.59 -23.18 43.67
N ALA A 7 -46.20 -23.31 42.40
CA ALA A 7 -46.92 -23.24 41.15
C ALA A 7 -48.20 -24.09 41.07
N THR A 8 -49.08 -23.73 40.13
CA THR A 8 -50.15 -24.62 39.68
C THR A 8 -50.30 -24.54 38.18
N GLY A 9 -50.07 -25.68 37.52
CA GLY A 9 -50.36 -25.90 36.12
C GLY A 9 -51.75 -26.52 35.93
N LEU A 10 -52.45 -26.04 34.90
CA LEU A 10 -53.04 -26.81 33.79
C LEU A 10 -53.47 -28.28 34.05
N LYS A 11 -54.78 -28.55 34.12
CA LYS A 11 -55.63 -29.14 33.05
C LYS A 11 -56.93 -29.80 33.56
N SER A 12 -57.91 -29.82 32.64
CA SER A 12 -58.99 -30.81 32.42
C SER A 12 -60.44 -30.52 32.87
N GLY A 13 -61.34 -30.77 31.91
CA GLY A 13 -62.76 -31.12 32.09
C GLY A 13 -63.74 -29.98 31.80
N VAL A 14 -64.03 -29.62 30.55
CA VAL A 14 -65.17 -30.07 29.71
C VAL A 14 -66.53 -30.07 30.43
N VAL A 15 -67.39 -29.09 30.08
CA VAL A 15 -68.85 -29.26 29.91
C VAL A 15 -69.28 -28.33 28.78
N GLN A 16 -69.92 -28.89 27.74
CA GLN A 16 -70.58 -28.16 26.67
C GLN A 16 -71.96 -27.65 27.12
N PRO A 17 -72.37 -26.45 26.69
CA PRO A 17 -73.79 -26.13 26.52
C PRO A 17 -74.17 -25.98 25.03
N GLN A 18 -75.30 -26.60 24.70
CA GLN A 18 -76.08 -26.47 23.47
C GLN A 18 -76.72 -25.06 23.32
N PRO A 19 -77.32 -24.74 22.15
CA PRO A 19 -77.20 -23.44 21.50
C PRO A 19 -78.31 -22.45 21.89
N GLU A 20 -77.94 -21.18 21.99
CA GLU A 20 -78.86 -20.04 22.10
C GLU A 20 -78.88 -19.24 20.78
N PRO A 21 -79.97 -18.49 20.51
CA PRO A 21 -80.51 -18.23 19.18
C PRO A 21 -79.73 -17.21 18.35
N HIS A 22 -79.77 -17.41 17.03
CA HIS A 22 -79.13 -16.56 16.03
C HIS A 22 -79.42 -15.06 16.20
N PRO A 23 -78.39 -14.19 16.30
CA PRO A 23 -78.60 -12.76 16.15
C PRO A 23 -78.98 -12.45 14.69
N ARG A 24 -80.01 -11.60 14.55
CA ARG A 24 -80.59 -11.17 13.26
C ARG A 24 -79.50 -10.65 12.31
N PRO A 25 -79.61 -10.88 11.00
CA PRO A 25 -78.68 -10.30 10.04
C PRO A 25 -78.73 -8.78 10.16
N GLY A 26 -77.56 -8.18 10.42
CA GLY A 26 -77.36 -6.74 10.23
C GLY A 26 -77.64 -6.35 8.76
N PRO A 27 -77.85 -5.06 8.47
CA PRO A 27 -78.08 -4.63 7.10
C PRO A 27 -76.96 -5.13 6.19
N PRO A 28 -77.24 -5.43 4.90
CA PRO A 28 -76.21 -5.91 3.97
C PRO A 28 -75.03 -4.95 4.01
N GLN A 29 -73.85 -5.42 4.42
CA GLN A 29 -72.64 -4.70 4.08
C GLN A 29 -72.54 -4.79 2.56
N GLU A 30 -72.70 -3.66 1.89
CA GLU A 30 -72.42 -3.53 0.46
C GLU A 30 -71.00 -4.05 0.22
N GLN A 31 -70.92 -5.27 -0.34
CA GLN A 31 -69.70 -5.70 -0.96
C GLN A 31 -69.46 -4.73 -2.12
N PRO A 32 -68.36 -3.96 -2.13
CA PRO A 32 -68.12 -3.04 -3.22
C PRO A 32 -68.09 -3.83 -4.52
N ALA A 33 -68.88 -3.38 -5.50
CA ALA A 33 -68.95 -3.98 -6.81
C ALA A 33 -67.54 -4.20 -7.37
N TYR A 34 -67.27 -5.42 -7.86
CA TYR A 34 -66.02 -5.76 -8.52
C TYR A 34 -65.77 -4.75 -9.65
N GLY A 35 -64.70 -3.95 -9.51
CA GLY A 35 -64.32 -2.93 -10.49
C GLY A 35 -64.17 -1.50 -9.95
N THR A 36 -64.46 -1.22 -8.68
CA THR A 36 -64.12 0.08 -8.08
C THR A 36 -62.61 0.18 -7.79
N PRO A 37 -61.91 1.25 -8.23
CA PRO A 37 -60.46 1.35 -8.07
C PRO A 37 -60.10 1.62 -6.60
N ARG A 38 -59.56 0.60 -5.94
CA ARG A 38 -58.94 0.72 -4.60
C ARG A 38 -57.77 1.71 -4.70
N LYS A 39 -57.86 2.86 -4.03
CA LYS A 39 -56.75 3.83 -3.88
C LYS A 39 -55.45 3.14 -3.39
N ASP A 40 -55.59 1.99 -2.74
CA ASP A 40 -54.49 1.14 -2.26
C ASP A 40 -53.61 0.52 -3.34
N ARG A 41 -54.11 0.30 -4.57
CA ARG A 41 -53.26 -0.31 -5.62
C ARG A 41 -52.13 0.62 -6.04
N ALA A 42 -52.41 1.93 -6.13
CA ALA A 42 -51.38 2.90 -6.50
C ALA A 42 -50.33 3.05 -5.40
N SER A 43 -50.73 3.02 -4.13
CA SER A 43 -49.79 3.12 -2.99
C SER A 43 -48.96 1.84 -2.81
N ILE A 44 -49.55 0.66 -2.99
CA ILE A 44 -48.81 -0.62 -2.96
C ILE A 44 -47.84 -0.71 -4.14
N VAL A 45 -48.27 -0.30 -5.35
CA VAL A 45 -47.39 -0.27 -6.52
C VAL A 45 -46.29 0.77 -6.36
N ALA A 46 -46.57 1.92 -5.74
CA ALA A 46 -45.56 2.93 -5.43
C ALA A 46 -44.55 2.41 -4.39
N LEU A 47 -45.02 1.78 -3.31
CA LEU A 47 -44.15 1.21 -2.27
C LEU A 47 -43.29 0.07 -2.85
N PHE A 48 -43.89 -0.80 -3.67
CA PHE A 48 -43.16 -1.84 -4.40
C PHE A 48 -42.13 -1.26 -5.37
N ARG A 49 -42.47 -0.18 -6.10
CA ARG A 49 -41.53 0.50 -7.01
C ARG A 49 -40.37 1.14 -6.25
N VAL A 50 -40.62 1.81 -5.12
CA VAL A 50 -39.57 2.40 -4.28
C VAL A 50 -38.69 1.32 -3.67
N HIS A 51 -39.27 0.20 -3.25
CA HIS A 51 -38.54 -0.90 -2.63
C HIS A 51 -37.69 -1.70 -3.63
N MET A 52 -38.23 -1.98 -4.82
CA MET A 52 -37.52 -2.77 -5.85
C MET A 52 -36.61 -1.92 -6.73
N PHE A 53 -36.89 -0.63 -6.89
CA PHE A 53 -36.16 0.29 -7.77
C PHE A 53 -35.92 1.62 -7.03
N PRO A 54 -34.93 1.69 -6.12
CA PRO A 54 -34.70 2.89 -5.30
C PRO A 54 -34.34 4.16 -6.10
N LEU A 55 -33.95 4.02 -7.36
CA LEU A 55 -33.73 5.14 -8.29
C LEU A 55 -35.03 5.71 -8.90
N GLY A 56 -36.18 5.06 -8.67
CA GLY A 56 -37.51 5.63 -8.96
C GLY A 56 -38.07 5.37 -10.37
N HIS A 57 -37.46 4.48 -11.17
CA HIS A 57 -37.97 4.16 -12.52
C HIS A 57 -37.98 2.65 -12.76
N LEU A 58 -39.02 2.17 -13.43
CA LEU A 58 -39.09 0.79 -13.91
C LEU A 58 -38.12 0.65 -15.10
N PRO A 59 -37.26 -0.39 -15.15
CA PRO A 59 -36.42 -0.62 -16.32
C PRO A 59 -37.30 -0.76 -17.56
N VAL A 60 -37.02 0.03 -18.60
CA VAL A 60 -37.72 -0.05 -19.88
C VAL A 60 -37.31 -1.36 -20.55
N ALA A 61 -38.28 -2.21 -20.86
CA ALA A 61 -38.03 -3.46 -21.56
C ALA A 61 -37.33 -3.16 -22.90
N SER A 62 -36.10 -3.64 -23.04
CA SER A 62 -35.30 -3.52 -24.25
C SER A 62 -35.14 -4.90 -24.87
N SER A 63 -35.40 -5.01 -26.18
CA SER A 63 -35.12 -6.21 -26.97
C SER A 63 -33.64 -6.37 -27.30
N LYS A 64 -32.83 -5.34 -27.04
CA LYS A 64 -31.37 -5.43 -27.14
C LYS A 64 -30.85 -6.11 -25.88
N PRO A 65 -30.05 -7.19 -26.00
CA PRO A 65 -29.43 -7.80 -24.83
C PRO A 65 -28.64 -6.72 -24.09
N SER A 66 -28.79 -6.68 -22.76
CA SER A 66 -27.91 -5.87 -21.92
C SER A 66 -26.48 -6.21 -22.31
N ARG A 67 -25.70 -5.21 -22.72
CA ARG A 67 -24.28 -5.40 -23.04
C ARG A 67 -23.62 -5.95 -21.78
N GLN A 68 -23.44 -7.26 -21.74
CA GLN A 68 -22.65 -7.89 -20.71
C GLN A 68 -21.27 -7.30 -20.88
N LEU A 69 -20.84 -6.52 -19.88
CA LEU A 69 -19.45 -6.14 -19.83
C LEU A 69 -18.67 -7.45 -19.89
N PRO A 70 -17.64 -7.56 -20.75
CA PRO A 70 -16.78 -8.73 -20.69
C PRO A 70 -16.37 -8.95 -19.22
N PRO A 71 -16.23 -10.21 -18.76
CA PRO A 71 -15.68 -10.45 -17.43
C PRO A 71 -14.46 -9.55 -17.27
N ARG A 72 -14.36 -8.85 -16.13
CA ARG A 72 -13.24 -7.94 -15.87
C ARG A 72 -11.98 -8.72 -16.24
N ARG A 73 -11.27 -8.26 -17.27
CA ARG A 73 -9.92 -8.77 -17.53
C ARG A 73 -9.16 -8.47 -16.25
N HIS A 74 -8.46 -9.47 -15.72
CA HIS A 74 -7.63 -9.32 -14.54
C HIS A 74 -6.78 -8.06 -14.78
N ASP A 75 -7.08 -7.01 -14.04
CA ASP A 75 -6.32 -5.78 -14.14
C ASP A 75 -4.97 -6.13 -13.50
N PRO A 76 -3.81 -5.97 -14.15
CA PRO A 76 -2.54 -6.12 -13.46
C PRO A 76 -2.45 -5.21 -12.22
N ASP A 77 -3.27 -4.15 -12.17
CA ASP A 77 -3.46 -3.26 -11.03
C ASP A 77 -4.48 -3.79 -9.98
N GLU A 78 -5.07 -4.97 -10.13
CA GLU A 78 -5.98 -5.58 -9.13
C GLU A 78 -5.23 -5.85 -7.80
N PHE A 79 -3.91 -5.99 -7.86
CA PHE A 79 -3.02 -5.95 -6.69
C PHE A 79 -3.08 -4.61 -5.94
N LEU A 80 -3.29 -3.48 -6.64
CA LEU A 80 -3.45 -2.15 -6.03
C LEU A 80 -4.79 -1.98 -5.32
N SER A 81 -5.78 -2.81 -5.66
CA SER A 81 -7.11 -2.82 -5.04
C SER A 81 -7.20 -3.68 -3.78
N ARG A 82 -6.09 -4.29 -3.33
CA ARG A 82 -6.08 -5.09 -2.10
C ARG A 82 -6.36 -4.26 -0.84
N PHE A 83 -6.04 -2.97 -0.87
CA PHE A 83 -6.15 -2.09 0.29
C PHE A 83 -7.38 -1.19 0.18
N PRO A 84 -8.33 -1.29 1.12
CA PRO A 84 -9.46 -0.37 1.17
C PRO A 84 -8.97 1.09 1.21
N PRO A 85 -9.70 2.02 0.58
CA PRO A 85 -9.43 3.43 0.80
C PRO A 85 -9.64 3.76 2.29
N TYR A 86 -8.82 4.67 2.82
CA TYR A 86 -8.90 5.13 4.22
C TYR A 86 -8.69 4.02 5.28
N ASP A 87 -7.87 3.01 4.99
CA ASP A 87 -7.65 1.87 5.90
C ASP A 87 -6.77 2.19 7.12
N HIS A 88 -6.27 3.41 7.28
CA HIS A 88 -5.39 3.81 8.38
C HIS A 88 -6.15 4.63 9.45
N PRO A 89 -5.90 4.43 10.77
CA PRO A 89 -6.59 5.17 11.83
C PRO A 89 -6.41 6.70 11.78
N ARG A 90 -5.42 7.17 11.03
CA ARG A 90 -5.10 8.59 10.79
C ARG A 90 -5.30 9.03 9.33
N SER A 91 -6.09 8.30 8.54
CA SER A 91 -6.37 8.68 7.15
C SER A 91 -7.08 10.03 7.01
N SER A 92 -7.72 10.54 8.06
CA SER A 92 -8.34 11.88 8.07
C SER A 92 -7.35 13.05 8.00
N VAL A 93 -6.04 12.79 8.04
CA VAL A 93 -4.99 13.81 7.90
C VAL A 93 -4.87 14.31 6.46
N PHE A 94 -5.32 13.54 5.47
CA PHE A 94 -5.28 13.96 4.08
C PHE A 94 -6.32 15.04 3.82
N ASP A 95 -5.84 16.20 3.39
CA ASP A 95 -6.65 17.34 2.97
C ASP A 95 -6.65 17.43 1.44
N ASP A 96 -7.84 17.40 0.85
CA ASP A 96 -8.09 17.53 -0.59
C ASP A 96 -8.43 18.97 -1.01
N ALA A 97 -8.42 19.95 -0.10
CA ALA A 97 -8.63 21.35 -0.43
C ALA A 97 -7.44 21.99 -1.16
N GLU A 98 -6.22 21.51 -0.88
CA GLU A 98 -4.97 22.02 -1.47
C GLU A 98 -4.42 21.07 -2.55
N VAL A 99 -5.22 20.83 -3.59
CA VAL A 99 -4.75 20.07 -4.77
C VAL A 99 -3.80 20.94 -5.60
N LEU A 100 -2.64 20.39 -5.94
CA LEU A 100 -1.64 21.02 -6.80
C LEU A 100 -1.61 20.30 -8.18
N PRO A 101 -2.59 20.54 -9.06
CA PRO A 101 -2.72 19.81 -10.32
C PRO A 101 -1.56 20.03 -11.29
N GLU A 102 -0.81 21.14 -11.15
CA GLU A 102 0.40 21.40 -11.93
C GLU A 102 1.50 20.34 -11.69
N ARG A 103 1.45 19.65 -10.54
CA ARG A 103 2.36 18.54 -10.20
C ARG A 103 1.86 17.17 -10.64
N ALA A 104 0.71 17.11 -11.33
CA ALA A 104 0.08 15.86 -11.75
C ALA A 104 0.79 15.14 -12.89
N VAL A 105 1.82 15.73 -13.52
CA VAL A 105 2.63 15.03 -14.52
C VAL A 105 3.69 14.22 -13.78
N PRO A 106 3.54 12.89 -13.64
CA PRO A 106 4.58 12.08 -13.03
C PRO A 106 5.84 12.13 -13.90
N SER A 107 7.02 12.20 -13.28
CA SER A 107 8.29 12.04 -14.02
C SER A 107 8.26 10.70 -14.77
N PRO A 108 9.01 10.50 -15.86
CA PRO A 108 9.20 9.17 -16.43
C PRO A 108 9.84 8.17 -15.43
N GLY A 109 10.52 8.67 -14.39
CA GLY A 109 11.33 7.86 -13.48
C GLY A 109 12.61 7.36 -14.17
N LEU A 110 13.51 6.75 -13.41
CA LEU A 110 14.75 6.20 -13.97
C LEU A 110 14.56 4.72 -14.36
N PRO A 111 15.02 4.28 -15.54
CA PRO A 111 15.16 2.86 -15.84
C PRO A 111 15.98 2.16 -14.75
N TRP A 112 15.65 0.92 -14.41
CA TRP A 112 16.35 0.20 -13.35
C TRP A 112 17.86 -0.03 -13.64
N GLU A 113 18.25 -0.03 -14.91
CA GLU A 113 19.65 -0.14 -15.39
C GLU A 113 20.42 1.19 -15.32
N HIS A 114 19.79 2.29 -14.91
CA HIS A 114 20.43 3.60 -14.89
C HIS A 114 21.65 3.61 -13.95
N PRO A 115 22.81 4.17 -14.34
CA PRO A 115 24.05 4.13 -13.54
C PRO A 115 23.92 4.68 -12.12
N ALA A 116 23.06 5.69 -11.91
CA ALA A 116 22.77 6.24 -10.58
C ALA A 116 22.18 5.20 -9.59
N LEU A 117 21.67 4.07 -10.08
CA LEU A 117 21.07 3.01 -9.28
C LEU A 117 22.01 1.84 -9.00
N THR A 118 23.23 1.83 -9.56
CA THR A 118 24.17 0.70 -9.41
C THR A 118 24.40 0.31 -7.95
N ALA A 119 24.50 1.27 -7.04
CA ALA A 119 24.66 1.00 -5.61
C ALA A 119 23.47 0.25 -4.99
N LEU A 120 22.25 0.45 -5.50
CA LEU A 120 21.06 -0.26 -5.00
C LEU A 120 21.07 -1.75 -5.35
N PHE A 121 21.78 -2.12 -6.42
CA PHE A 121 21.88 -3.49 -6.92
C PHE A 121 23.19 -4.17 -6.49
N GLU A 122 23.96 -3.57 -5.57
CA GLU A 122 25.15 -4.22 -5.04
C GLU A 122 24.78 -5.57 -4.40
N ARG A 123 25.46 -6.64 -4.80
CA ARG A 123 25.25 -8.02 -4.33
C ARG A 123 23.83 -8.57 -4.60
N TYR A 124 23.10 -7.95 -5.53
CA TYR A 124 21.86 -8.51 -6.03
C TYR A 124 22.16 -9.57 -7.09
N ASP A 125 21.66 -10.78 -6.84
CA ASP A 125 21.60 -11.84 -7.83
C ASP A 125 20.11 -12.09 -8.15
N PRO A 126 19.65 -11.87 -9.40
CA PRO A 126 18.25 -12.08 -9.78
C PRO A 126 17.72 -13.48 -9.49
N LEU A 127 18.57 -14.51 -9.58
CA LEU A 127 18.19 -15.90 -9.35
C LEU A 127 18.59 -16.40 -7.95
N ALA A 128 19.25 -15.56 -7.15
CA ALA A 128 19.72 -15.87 -5.81
C ALA A 128 20.53 -17.20 -5.73
N GLY A 129 21.37 -17.45 -6.74
CA GLY A 129 22.19 -18.66 -6.86
C GLY A 129 21.44 -19.91 -7.32
N MET A 130 20.13 -19.82 -7.61
CA MET A 130 19.33 -20.94 -8.13
C MET A 130 19.52 -21.10 -9.64
N ASP A 131 19.22 -22.29 -10.15
CA ASP A 131 19.07 -22.47 -11.60
C ASP A 131 17.78 -21.80 -12.12
N SER A 132 17.78 -21.42 -13.39
CA SER A 132 16.64 -20.69 -13.99
C SER A 132 15.34 -21.48 -13.93
N ASP A 133 15.38 -22.79 -14.17
CA ASP A 133 14.17 -23.62 -14.21
C ASP A 133 13.61 -23.82 -12.79
N GLU A 134 14.48 -23.98 -11.79
CA GLU A 134 14.11 -24.01 -10.37
C GLU A 134 13.47 -22.71 -9.94
N TRP A 135 14.10 -21.58 -10.28
CA TRP A 135 13.58 -20.26 -9.94
C TRP A 135 12.20 -20.04 -10.54
N GLN A 136 12.03 -20.35 -11.83
CA GLN A 136 10.75 -20.23 -12.54
C GLN A 136 9.68 -21.15 -11.92
N ARG A 137 9.99 -22.43 -11.67
CA ARG A 137 9.06 -23.37 -11.02
C ARG A 137 8.54 -22.87 -9.67
N ARG A 138 9.36 -22.11 -8.95
CA ARG A 138 9.02 -21.61 -7.60
C ARG A 138 8.25 -20.30 -7.63
N TYR A 139 8.59 -19.40 -8.55
CA TYR A 139 8.15 -18.00 -8.48
C TYR A 139 7.35 -17.52 -9.69
N LEU A 140 7.23 -18.31 -10.75
CA LEU A 140 6.46 -17.94 -11.94
C LEU A 140 5.16 -18.75 -12.01
N VAL A 141 4.02 -18.07 -11.97
CA VAL A 141 2.69 -18.66 -12.16
C VAL A 141 2.44 -18.88 -13.65
N ALA A 142 2.74 -17.87 -14.46
CA ALA A 142 2.60 -17.91 -15.91
C ALA A 142 3.68 -17.09 -16.59
N ASP A 143 4.34 -17.71 -17.57
CA ASP A 143 5.29 -17.05 -18.46
C ASP A 143 4.52 -16.35 -19.59
N ARG A 144 4.19 -15.08 -19.38
CA ARG A 144 3.46 -14.20 -20.30
C ARG A 144 4.06 -12.80 -20.25
N GLU A 145 3.61 -11.90 -21.12
CA GLU A 145 4.07 -10.50 -21.12
C GLU A 145 2.96 -9.58 -20.56
N PRO A 146 3.11 -8.98 -19.37
CA PRO A 146 4.20 -9.15 -18.40
C PRO A 146 4.05 -10.43 -17.56
N PRO A 147 5.16 -10.97 -16.99
CA PRO A 147 5.16 -12.25 -16.28
C PRO A 147 4.28 -12.20 -15.03
N GLU A 148 3.62 -13.32 -14.76
CA GLU A 148 2.79 -13.48 -13.56
C GLU A 148 3.58 -14.19 -12.48
N TYR A 149 3.92 -13.47 -11.41
CA TYR A 149 4.71 -14.01 -10.32
C TYR A 149 3.85 -14.58 -9.18
N ALA A 150 4.35 -15.63 -8.55
CA ALA A 150 3.82 -16.16 -7.31
C ALA A 150 4.27 -15.27 -6.16
N TRP A 151 3.39 -14.37 -5.71
CA TRP A 151 3.62 -13.51 -4.56
C TRP A 151 3.51 -14.30 -3.24
N PRO A 152 4.12 -13.81 -2.15
CA PRO A 152 4.06 -14.49 -0.87
C PRO A 152 2.60 -14.64 -0.38
N PRO A 153 2.22 -15.80 0.17
CA PRO A 153 0.87 -16.05 0.64
C PRO A 153 0.54 -15.11 1.80
N ALA A 154 -0.66 -14.54 1.75
CA ALA A 154 -1.12 -13.52 2.69
C ALA A 154 -1.18 -14.00 4.14
N GLU A 155 -1.42 -15.29 4.34
CA GLU A 155 -1.61 -15.95 5.64
C GLU A 155 -0.29 -16.09 6.40
N ALA A 156 0.81 -16.31 5.67
CA ALA A 156 2.15 -16.44 6.26
C ALA A 156 2.93 -15.12 6.23
N CYS A 157 2.70 -14.31 5.19
CA CYS A 157 3.39 -13.05 4.97
C CYS A 157 2.35 -11.95 4.71
N PRO A 158 1.74 -11.38 5.77
CA PRO A 158 0.74 -10.33 5.62
C PRO A 158 1.32 -9.15 4.84
N GLU A 159 0.70 -8.86 3.70
CA GLU A 159 1.17 -7.86 2.74
C GLU A 159 2.62 -8.03 2.23
N GLY A 160 3.20 -9.22 2.35
CA GLY A 160 4.61 -9.47 2.02
C GLY A 160 5.60 -9.10 3.13
N CYS A 161 5.11 -8.83 4.34
CA CYS A 161 5.93 -8.62 5.53
C CYS A 161 5.96 -9.87 6.43
N HIS A 162 6.92 -9.93 7.37
CA HIS A 162 6.96 -10.96 8.41
C HIS A 162 5.76 -10.89 9.38
N GLU A 163 5.36 -9.66 9.70
CA GLU A 163 4.29 -9.37 10.65
C GLU A 163 3.33 -8.36 10.02
N PRO A 164 2.07 -8.28 10.50
CA PRO A 164 1.14 -7.24 10.09
C PRO A 164 1.75 -5.84 10.27
N GLY A 165 1.36 -4.92 9.39
CA GLY A 165 1.87 -3.56 9.44
C GLY A 165 1.49 -2.84 10.73
N GLU A 166 2.41 -2.00 11.22
CA GLU A 166 2.18 -1.05 12.31
C GLU A 166 1.78 0.30 11.73
N ALA A 167 0.73 0.92 12.29
CA ALA A 167 0.28 2.25 11.90
C ALA A 167 1.25 3.31 12.43
N VAL A 168 1.90 4.06 11.54
CA VAL A 168 2.87 5.11 11.90
C VAL A 168 2.65 6.39 11.09
N MET A 169 3.13 7.51 11.62
CA MET A 169 3.17 8.79 10.90
C MET A 169 4.57 9.02 10.37
N LEU A 170 4.70 9.12 9.05
CA LEU A 170 5.96 9.43 8.40
C LEU A 170 6.22 10.94 8.50
N GLY A 171 7.37 11.33 9.03
CA GLY A 171 7.72 12.73 9.25
C GLY A 171 8.07 13.49 7.97
N GLU A 172 7.87 14.80 7.99
CA GLU A 172 8.34 15.71 6.93
C GLU A 172 9.86 15.60 6.75
N GLY A 173 10.32 15.75 5.51
CA GLY A 173 11.72 15.63 5.12
C GLY A 173 12.19 14.19 4.90
N THR A 174 11.43 13.19 5.37
CA THR A 174 11.76 11.78 5.15
C THR A 174 11.87 11.46 3.67
N VAL A 175 12.90 10.71 3.29
CA VAL A 175 13.13 10.31 1.90
C VAL A 175 12.73 8.84 1.74
N ILE A 176 11.84 8.59 0.79
CA ILE A 176 11.35 7.25 0.44
C ILE A 176 11.51 7.01 -1.05
N ASP A 177 11.58 5.76 -1.46
CA ASP A 177 11.71 5.38 -2.86
C ASP A 177 10.84 4.16 -3.21
N ARG A 178 10.68 3.90 -4.50
CA ARG A 178 9.95 2.74 -5.02
C ARG A 178 10.49 2.33 -6.39
N PHE A 179 10.26 1.06 -6.71
CA PHE A 179 10.32 0.52 -8.07
C PHE A 179 8.89 0.24 -8.55
N GLY A 180 8.58 0.62 -9.79
CA GLY A 180 7.29 0.39 -10.44
C GLY A 180 6.56 1.67 -10.86
N THR A 181 5.27 1.53 -11.14
CA THR A 181 4.43 2.64 -11.62
C THR A 181 4.17 3.70 -10.52
N PRO A 182 3.80 4.93 -10.90
CA PRO A 182 3.37 5.97 -9.95
C PRO A 182 2.13 5.59 -9.12
N ARG A 183 1.30 4.67 -9.64
CA ARG A 183 0.06 4.27 -8.97
C ARG A 183 0.26 3.34 -7.77
N GLY A 184 1.48 2.84 -7.58
CA GLY A 184 1.78 1.95 -6.46
C GLY A 184 1.86 2.68 -5.11
N ARG A 185 1.50 1.96 -4.04
CA ARG A 185 1.44 2.49 -2.67
C ARG A 185 2.56 2.02 -1.74
N VAL A 186 3.44 1.14 -2.23
CA VAL A 186 4.49 0.48 -1.43
C VAL A 186 5.84 1.14 -1.67
N PHE A 187 6.43 1.70 -0.63
CA PHE A 187 7.70 2.40 -0.62
C PHE A 187 8.69 1.73 0.33
N HIS A 188 9.95 2.13 0.24
CA HIS A 188 11.01 1.79 1.19
C HIS A 188 11.75 3.09 1.57
N PRO A 189 12.51 3.11 2.68
CA PRO A 189 13.46 4.19 2.94
C PRO A 189 14.39 4.41 1.75
N GLY A 190 14.67 5.66 1.44
CA GLY A 190 15.51 6.02 0.30
C GLY A 190 16.88 5.36 0.38
N GLY A 191 17.31 4.70 -0.69
CA GLY A 191 18.62 4.02 -0.74
C GLY A 191 18.57 2.55 -0.32
N THR A 192 17.40 1.99 -0.04
CA THR A 192 17.25 0.57 0.33
C THR A 192 17.73 -0.34 -0.81
N ALA A 193 18.66 -1.25 -0.53
CA ALA A 193 19.17 -2.20 -1.54
C ALA A 193 18.05 -3.09 -2.11
N TYR A 194 18.08 -3.36 -3.42
CA TYR A 194 17.04 -4.10 -4.14
C TYR A 194 16.80 -5.50 -3.56
N ARG A 195 17.88 -6.20 -3.22
CA ARG A 195 17.84 -7.54 -2.59
C ARG A 195 17.10 -7.59 -1.25
N LEU A 196 16.94 -6.47 -0.55
CA LEU A 196 16.25 -6.42 0.73
C LEU A 196 14.74 -6.15 0.57
N ARG A 197 14.29 -5.84 -0.65
CA ARG A 197 12.89 -5.50 -0.97
C ARG A 197 12.06 -6.71 -1.37
N SER A 198 12.69 -7.87 -1.60
CA SER A 198 12.04 -9.11 -2.04
C SER A 198 11.04 -8.89 -3.18
N LEU A 199 11.51 -8.16 -4.20
CA LEU A 199 10.81 -7.92 -5.46
C LEU A 199 11.27 -8.93 -6.52
N PRO A 200 10.40 -9.27 -7.50
CA PRO A 200 10.82 -10.10 -8.61
C PRO A 200 11.88 -9.38 -9.45
N PRO A 201 12.67 -10.10 -10.28
CA PRO A 201 13.63 -9.48 -11.17
C PRO A 201 13.05 -8.30 -11.96
N PRO A 202 13.75 -7.16 -12.02
CA PRO A 202 13.23 -5.99 -12.69
C PRO A 202 13.10 -6.27 -14.20
N GLY A 203 11.89 -6.09 -14.73
CA GLY A 203 11.62 -6.14 -16.16
C GLY A 203 11.96 -4.82 -16.87
N PRO A 204 11.86 -4.76 -18.22
CA PRO A 204 12.21 -3.60 -19.04
C PRO A 204 11.41 -2.33 -18.68
N ASP A 205 10.19 -2.49 -18.17
CA ASP A 205 9.31 -1.38 -17.76
C ASP A 205 9.47 -0.97 -16.28
N THR A 206 10.38 -1.61 -15.55
CA THR A 206 10.65 -1.24 -14.16
C THR A 206 11.28 0.15 -14.13
N ARG A 207 10.62 1.07 -13.41
CA ARG A 207 11.11 2.44 -13.18
C ARG A 207 11.37 2.66 -11.70
N TYR A 208 12.48 3.28 -11.38
CA TYR A 208 12.82 3.74 -10.04
C TYR A 208 12.38 5.19 -9.84
N ARG A 209 11.84 5.48 -8.66
CA ARG A 209 11.33 6.80 -8.28
C ARG A 209 11.68 7.10 -6.84
N ARG A 210 12.09 8.34 -6.56
CA ARG A 210 12.46 8.81 -5.23
C ARG A 210 11.61 10.00 -4.85
N TYR A 211 11.17 10.05 -3.60
CA TYR A 211 10.28 11.08 -3.08
C TYR A 211 10.78 11.64 -1.75
N ARG A 212 10.47 12.90 -1.51
CA ARG A 212 10.60 13.56 -0.22
C ARG A 212 9.22 13.85 0.35
N VAL A 213 9.01 13.50 1.60
CA VAL A 213 7.78 13.83 2.34
C VAL A 213 7.77 15.32 2.64
N LEU A 214 6.73 16.02 2.21
CA LEU A 214 6.53 17.45 2.44
C LEU A 214 5.63 17.74 3.64
N ARG A 215 4.76 16.79 4.01
CA ARG A 215 3.83 16.92 5.13
C ARG A 215 3.71 15.58 5.85
N PRO A 216 3.57 15.55 7.17
CA PRO A 216 3.39 14.30 7.89
C PRO A 216 2.23 13.47 7.33
N MET A 217 2.49 12.21 7.00
CA MET A 217 1.48 11.35 6.36
C MET A 217 1.38 9.96 7.01
N PRO A 218 0.18 9.40 7.13
CA PRO A 218 -0.01 8.05 7.65
C PRO A 218 0.51 6.97 6.69
N VAL A 219 1.23 6.00 7.24
CA VAL A 219 1.71 4.82 6.52
C VAL A 219 1.64 3.58 7.42
N TRP A 220 1.50 2.42 6.79
CA TRP A 220 1.71 1.13 7.44
C TRP A 220 3.16 0.71 7.29
N ARG A 221 3.84 0.51 8.41
CA ARG A 221 5.24 0.07 8.46
C ARG A 221 5.31 -1.43 8.71
N GLY A 222 6.14 -2.15 7.97
CA GLY A 222 6.47 -3.54 8.28
C GLY A 222 7.87 -3.93 7.82
N THR A 223 8.30 -5.13 8.18
CA THR A 223 9.58 -5.69 7.73
C THR A 223 9.33 -6.69 6.62
N VAL A 224 9.95 -6.48 5.46
CA VAL A 224 9.82 -7.33 4.27
C VAL A 224 10.21 -8.78 4.59
N ALA A 225 9.34 -9.73 4.28
CA ALA A 225 9.64 -11.15 4.40
C ALA A 225 10.53 -11.63 3.23
N PRO A 226 11.38 -12.65 3.42
CA PRO A 226 12.18 -13.23 2.34
C PRO A 226 11.28 -13.82 1.26
N TRP A 227 11.56 -13.49 0.01
CA TRP A 227 10.83 -13.98 -1.17
C TRP A 227 11.66 -13.80 -2.44
N PHE A 228 11.29 -14.46 -3.55
CA PHE A 228 12.05 -14.46 -4.82
C PHE A 228 13.53 -14.87 -4.69
N GLY A 229 13.84 -15.71 -3.70
CA GLY A 229 15.22 -16.10 -3.35
C GLY A 229 16.00 -15.02 -2.61
N GLN A 230 15.42 -13.83 -2.43
CA GLN A 230 16.05 -12.70 -1.76
C GLN A 230 15.81 -12.73 -0.24
N PRO A 231 16.76 -12.22 0.56
CA PRO A 231 16.69 -12.27 2.02
C PRO A 231 15.59 -11.40 2.64
N GLY A 232 15.10 -10.36 1.93
CA GLY A 232 14.16 -9.41 2.51
C GLY A 232 14.79 -8.57 3.63
N GLY A 233 14.00 -8.23 4.65
CA GLY A 233 14.45 -7.55 5.86
C GLY A 233 14.46 -6.02 5.78
N ALA A 234 14.18 -5.41 4.62
CA ALA A 234 14.01 -3.97 4.54
C ALA A 234 12.75 -3.49 5.29
N GLU A 235 12.75 -2.21 5.66
CA GLU A 235 11.52 -1.53 6.06
C GLU A 235 10.64 -1.27 4.83
N ARG A 236 9.39 -1.70 4.91
CA ARG A 236 8.33 -1.49 3.93
C ARG A 236 7.35 -0.47 4.48
N LEU A 237 7.08 0.57 3.70
CA LEU A 237 6.15 1.64 4.01
C LEU A 237 5.00 1.61 3.00
N ARG A 238 3.81 1.21 3.43
CA ARG A 238 2.61 1.25 2.58
C ARG A 238 1.79 2.50 2.90
N ALA A 239 1.66 3.39 1.91
CA ALA A 239 0.82 4.57 2.01
C ALA A 239 -0.67 4.24 1.80
N VAL A 240 -1.53 5.16 2.27
CA VAL A 240 -2.98 5.08 2.07
C VAL A 240 -3.36 5.35 0.61
N TYR A 241 -2.70 6.33 -0.02
CA TYR A 241 -2.90 6.72 -1.42
C TYR A 241 -1.73 6.33 -2.33
N PRO A 242 -1.97 6.18 -3.65
CA PRO A 242 -0.94 6.11 -4.70
C PRO A 242 0.09 7.25 -4.65
N ALA A 243 1.28 7.00 -5.20
CA ALA A 243 2.36 8.00 -5.18
C ALA A 243 2.02 9.26 -5.98
N ASP A 244 1.39 9.10 -7.16
CA ASP A 244 0.91 10.21 -7.98
C ASP A 244 -0.14 11.06 -7.25
N ASP A 245 -1.13 10.41 -6.63
CA ASP A 245 -2.13 11.10 -5.81
C ASP A 245 -1.48 11.88 -4.66
N LEU A 246 -0.50 11.29 -3.96
CA LEU A 246 0.21 11.96 -2.86
C LEU A 246 1.06 13.14 -3.33
N VAL A 247 1.56 13.11 -4.56
CA VAL A 247 2.27 14.24 -5.17
C VAL A 247 1.29 15.37 -5.52
N VAL A 248 0.15 15.01 -6.11
CA VAL A 248 -0.93 15.95 -6.46
C VAL A 248 -1.52 16.60 -5.21
N LEU A 249 -1.73 15.83 -4.15
CA LEU A 249 -2.15 16.30 -2.83
C LEU A 249 -1.01 17.01 -2.08
N GLY A 250 0.20 17.16 -2.64
CA GLY A 250 1.27 17.92 -2.00
C GLY A 250 1.88 17.30 -0.74
N TYR A 251 1.66 16.01 -0.47
CA TYR A 251 2.32 15.28 0.63
C TYR A 251 3.69 14.73 0.22
N LEU A 252 3.87 14.43 -1.07
CA LEU A 252 5.14 14.00 -1.63
C LEU A 252 5.64 14.99 -2.69
N ARG A 253 6.96 15.09 -2.80
CA ARG A 253 7.65 15.68 -3.94
C ARG A 253 8.52 14.62 -4.59
N GLU A 254 8.36 14.38 -5.89
CA GLU A 254 9.32 13.54 -6.61
C GLU A 254 10.67 14.27 -6.70
N ILE A 255 11.73 13.56 -6.32
CA ILE A 255 13.13 14.03 -6.28
C ILE A 255 14.04 13.07 -7.05
N THR A 256 13.47 12.32 -8.00
CA THR A 256 14.21 11.36 -8.82
C THR A 256 15.32 12.06 -9.62
N ASP A 257 15.06 13.27 -10.12
CA ASP A 257 16.00 14.06 -10.93
C ASP A 257 17.23 14.51 -10.12
N GLU A 258 17.13 14.61 -8.79
CA GLU A 258 18.25 14.92 -7.88
C GLU A 258 19.34 13.81 -7.92
N LEU A 259 19.04 12.61 -8.46
CA LEU A 259 20.02 11.53 -8.64
C LEU A 259 20.80 11.61 -9.95
N THR A 260 20.34 12.42 -10.90
CA THR A 260 20.97 12.59 -12.22
C THR A 260 21.72 13.93 -12.34
N GLY A 261 21.54 14.84 -11.39
CA GLY A 261 22.14 16.17 -11.41
C GLY A 261 23.53 16.20 -10.78
N ASP A 262 24.57 16.09 -11.62
CA ASP A 262 25.73 17.01 -11.68
C ASP A 262 26.68 16.63 -12.85
N ASP A 263 26.19 16.71 -14.09
CA ASP A 263 27.07 16.83 -15.29
C ASP A 263 26.58 17.91 -16.27
N THR A 264 25.81 18.89 -15.76
CA THR A 264 25.53 20.11 -16.52
C THR A 264 25.95 21.29 -15.67
N GLY A 265 27.28 21.44 -15.56
CA GLY A 265 27.89 22.67 -15.09
C GLY A 265 27.28 23.85 -15.85
N GLN A 266 26.76 24.81 -15.09
CA GLN A 266 26.41 26.13 -15.57
C GLN A 266 27.62 26.75 -16.27
N ALA A 267 27.66 26.65 -17.59
CA ALA A 267 28.38 27.58 -18.44
C ALA A 267 27.58 28.89 -18.54
N THR A 268 27.42 29.59 -17.42
CA THR A 268 27.13 31.03 -17.44
C THR A 268 28.46 31.77 -17.42
N GLY A 269 29.13 31.76 -18.58
CA GLY A 269 30.27 32.61 -18.88
C GLY A 269 29.91 33.57 -20.00
N ALA A 270 29.31 34.71 -19.64
CA ALA A 270 29.11 35.81 -20.57
C ALA A 270 30.47 36.47 -20.89
N GLY A 271 30.84 36.47 -22.18
CA GLY A 271 31.48 37.56 -22.92
C GLY A 271 32.67 38.33 -22.34
N ALA A 272 33.87 37.96 -22.82
CA ALA A 272 34.92 38.79 -23.43
C ALA A 272 35.20 40.24 -22.95
N ALA A 273 36.43 40.49 -22.48
CA ALA A 273 37.49 41.26 -23.18
C ALA A 273 38.51 41.89 -22.19
N GLY A 274 39.81 41.83 -22.51
CA GLY A 274 40.81 42.74 -21.93
C GLY A 274 42.20 42.15 -21.66
N GLN A 275 43.12 42.39 -22.60
CA GLN A 275 44.54 42.03 -22.68
C GLN A 275 45.48 42.43 -21.53
N ALA A 276 46.64 41.74 -21.55
CA ALA A 276 47.99 42.13 -21.12
C ALA A 276 48.24 42.22 -19.61
N GLY A 277 49.35 41.74 -19.04
CA GLY A 277 50.58 41.17 -19.57
C GLY A 277 51.57 41.02 -18.40
N ASP A 278 52.65 40.31 -18.70
CA ASP A 278 53.93 40.33 -18.00
C ASP A 278 54.18 39.41 -16.79
N ARG A 279 55.47 39.07 -16.74
CA ARG A 279 56.22 37.95 -16.18
C ARG A 279 56.79 38.30 -14.79
N VAL A 280 57.31 37.28 -14.10
CA VAL A 280 58.53 37.26 -13.22
C VAL A 280 58.31 36.69 -11.81
N GLU A 281 58.88 35.48 -11.65
CA GLU A 281 59.70 34.91 -10.55
C GLU A 281 59.23 34.73 -9.09
N ALA A 282 59.24 33.44 -8.70
CA ALA A 282 60.02 32.80 -7.64
C ALA A 282 60.50 33.59 -6.40
N SER A 283 60.05 33.15 -5.22
CA SER A 283 60.84 32.68 -4.04
C SER A 283 59.80 32.28 -2.97
N GLY A 284 59.90 31.21 -2.19
CA GLY A 284 61.05 30.58 -1.56
C GLY A 284 61.05 30.95 -0.08
N ALA A 285 60.46 30.11 0.80
CA ALA A 285 60.90 29.92 2.20
C ALA A 285 60.02 28.89 2.93
N ALA A 286 60.70 27.86 3.42
CA ALA A 286 60.24 26.87 4.38
C ALA A 286 60.54 27.32 5.83
N SER A 287 59.79 26.77 6.79
CA SER A 287 60.15 26.40 8.17
C SER A 287 58.83 25.96 8.83
N GLU A 288 58.58 24.71 9.24
CA GLU A 288 59.29 23.70 10.03
C GLU A 288 59.39 23.98 11.54
N ALA A 289 58.92 22.97 12.29
CA ALA A 289 59.21 22.56 13.67
C ALA A 289 58.51 23.27 14.86
N ALA A 290 57.76 22.49 15.63
CA ALA A 290 58.26 21.97 16.92
C ALA A 290 57.36 20.86 17.49
N ALA A 291 58.03 19.78 17.92
CA ALA A 291 57.49 18.62 18.63
C ALA A 291 57.80 18.70 20.14
N ALA A 292 57.02 17.96 20.94
CA ALA A 292 57.36 17.35 22.24
C ALA A 292 56.18 16.40 22.56
N ASP A 293 56.28 15.06 22.51
CA ASP A 293 57.02 14.08 23.33
C ASP A 293 56.85 14.26 24.85
N THR A 294 56.19 13.30 25.54
CA THR A 294 56.85 12.29 26.39
C THR A 294 55.83 11.37 27.10
N GLY A 295 56.13 10.05 27.13
CA GLY A 295 55.82 9.12 28.23
C GLY A 295 54.62 8.18 28.03
N ALA A 296 54.70 6.87 27.77
CA ALA A 296 55.50 5.72 28.25
C ALA A 296 54.90 4.95 29.46
N GLY A 297 54.72 3.63 29.26
CA GLY A 297 54.38 2.59 30.26
C GLY A 297 53.16 1.77 29.80
N GLY A 298 53.22 0.51 29.35
CA GLY A 298 54.11 -0.60 29.67
C GLY A 298 53.32 -1.66 30.44
N GLY A 299 53.02 -2.82 29.84
CA GLY A 299 52.25 -3.87 30.53
C GLY A 299 51.88 -5.07 29.66
N SER A 300 52.86 -5.93 29.41
CA SER A 300 52.75 -7.29 28.86
C SER A 300 52.21 -8.28 29.91
N GLY A 301 51.47 -9.31 29.50
CA GLY A 301 51.09 -10.46 30.34
C GLY A 301 49.92 -11.25 29.72
N GLN A 302 50.16 -12.15 28.76
CA GLN A 302 50.55 -13.55 28.95
C GLN A 302 49.39 -14.46 29.42
N ALA A 303 48.85 -15.23 28.46
CA ALA A 303 48.19 -16.52 28.72
C ALA A 303 49.25 -17.55 29.19
N PRO A 304 48.86 -18.60 29.95
CA PRO A 304 48.52 -19.88 29.29
C PRO A 304 47.46 -20.75 30.02
N ALA A 305 46.98 -21.77 29.27
CA ALA A 305 46.69 -23.19 29.57
C ALA A 305 46.30 -23.63 31.01
N GLU A 306 45.53 -24.68 31.33
CA GLU A 306 45.08 -25.93 30.69
C GLU A 306 44.16 -26.66 31.72
N GLN A 307 43.62 -27.85 31.36
CA GLN A 307 43.07 -28.93 32.23
C GLN A 307 41.60 -28.80 32.70
N THR A 308 40.65 -29.60 32.18
CA THR A 308 40.31 -31.04 32.37
C THR A 308 39.72 -31.40 33.74
N GLU A 309 38.41 -31.66 33.77
CA GLU A 309 37.68 -32.74 34.49
C GLU A 309 36.18 -32.55 34.16
N GLY A 310 35.35 -33.53 33.81
CA GLY A 310 35.38 -34.95 34.12
C GLY A 310 34.20 -35.29 35.03
N THR A 311 33.21 -36.01 34.48
CA THR A 311 32.31 -36.94 35.19
C THR A 311 31.08 -36.37 35.93
N ARG A 312 29.87 -36.59 35.39
CA ARG A 312 29.05 -37.81 35.59
C ARG A 312 27.86 -37.86 34.64
#